data_AF-A0A327QNL6-F1
#
_entry.id   AF-A0A327QNL6-F1
#
_cell.length_a   1.000
_cell.length_b   1.000
_cell.length_c   1.000
_cell.angle_alpha   90.00
_cell.angle_beta   90.00
_cell.angle_gamma   90.00
#
_symmetry.space_group_name_H-M   'P 1'
#
loop_
_entity.id
_entity.type
_entity.pdbx_description
1 polymer ?
#
loop_
_entity_poly.entity_id
_entity_poly.type
_entity_poly.pdbx_seq_one_letter_code
_entity_poly.pdbx_strand_id
1 'polypeptide(L)'
;MGFLNKLFGKPGAPAIAVEKDKVPVYPMIKDARWPGLAHAAFIPFVQTGDTLELAIVFPQDAGDKFEYITQQDLQNEAIKVNFSQWQQNIDAYPFAIDWPEPLRRRIFVTPEEDHAAEKILSPAFLAEACKLLKTDKLLISAPRRRFLMMTSYYEEFKNLELFFYYHFNDFKDDTSGCEIITDMIFVADAQQVQYAAPLSFRMNLYEKDGQMTLSYSSMEDLFDENGYINFQAIIEAKKIPVMWPR
;
A
#
# COMPACT_ATOMS: atom_id res chain seq x y z
N MET A 1 -8.33 -10.31 53.96
CA MET A 1 -7.47 -10.18 52.76
C MET A 1 -8.36 -10.12 51.54
N GLY A 2 -8.10 -9.21 50.59
CA GLY A 2 -8.70 -9.28 49.26
C GLY A 2 -9.87 -8.33 49.01
N PHE A 3 -9.57 -7.04 48.79
CA PHE A 3 -10.41 -6.15 47.96
C PHE A 3 -9.56 -5.05 47.26
N LEU A 4 -8.31 -4.84 47.68
CA LEU A 4 -7.39 -3.86 47.05
C LEU A 4 -6.49 -4.44 45.93
N ASN A 5 -6.42 -5.76 45.75
CA ASN A 5 -5.59 -6.38 44.69
C ASN A 5 -6.25 -6.44 43.30
N LYS A 6 -7.46 -5.88 43.12
CA LYS A 6 -8.17 -5.84 41.82
C LYS A 6 -8.09 -4.48 41.09
N LEU A 7 -7.55 -3.44 41.74
CA LEU A 7 -7.46 -2.08 41.17
C LEU A 7 -6.11 -1.76 40.52
N PHE A 8 -5.09 -2.59 40.76
CA PHE A 8 -3.80 -2.47 40.11
C PHE A 8 -3.59 -3.73 39.27
N GLY A 9 -4.02 -3.67 38.01
CA GLY A 9 -3.57 -4.61 36.99
C GLY A 9 -2.05 -4.68 37.06
N LYS A 10 -1.50 -5.90 36.94
CA LYS A 10 -0.06 -6.13 36.92
C LYS A 10 0.59 -5.08 36.01
N PRO A 11 1.67 -4.40 36.42
CA PRO A 11 2.43 -3.58 35.49
C PRO A 11 2.76 -4.47 34.29
N GLY A 12 2.33 -4.04 33.10
CA GLY A 12 2.71 -4.70 31.85
C GLY A 12 4.22 -4.87 31.85
N ALA A 13 4.70 -6.00 31.33
CA ALA A 13 6.13 -6.20 31.18
C ALA A 13 6.74 -4.94 30.53
N PRO A 14 7.90 -4.44 31.01
CA PRO A 14 8.50 -3.25 30.43
C PRO A 14 8.70 -3.47 28.94
N ALA A 15 8.24 -2.52 28.13
CA ALA A 15 8.45 -2.53 26.69
C ALA A 15 9.94 -2.74 26.43
N ILE A 16 10.28 -3.84 25.76
CA ILE A 16 11.67 -4.15 25.41
C ILE A 16 12.06 -3.15 24.33
N ALA A 17 13.03 -2.28 24.63
CA ALA A 17 13.56 -1.36 23.62
C ALA A 17 14.19 -2.18 22.49
N VAL A 18 13.93 -1.79 21.24
CA VAL A 18 14.46 -2.51 20.09
C VAL A 18 15.97 -2.28 20.00
N GLU A 19 16.74 -3.36 19.90
CA GLU A 19 18.15 -3.28 19.53
C GLU A 19 18.25 -2.95 18.03
N LYS A 20 18.17 -1.65 17.71
CA LYS A 20 17.97 -1.14 16.34
C LYS A 20 19.09 -1.50 15.36
N ASP A 21 20.27 -1.86 15.86
CA ASP A 21 21.41 -2.34 15.08
C ASP A 21 21.30 -3.83 14.70
N LYS A 22 20.40 -4.59 15.33
CA LYS A 22 20.26 -6.05 15.14
C LYS A 22 18.93 -6.48 14.55
N VAL A 23 17.85 -5.76 14.85
CA VAL A 23 16.52 -6.10 14.34
C VAL A 23 16.38 -5.66 12.88
N PRO A 24 15.97 -6.52 11.94
CA PRO A 24 15.84 -6.12 10.54
C PRO A 24 14.91 -4.91 10.36
N VAL A 25 15.31 -4.01 9.46
CA VAL A 25 14.51 -2.85 9.08
C VAL A 25 13.70 -3.20 7.83
N TYR A 26 12.40 -2.95 7.87
CA TYR A 26 11.51 -3.06 6.71
C TYR A 26 10.95 -1.68 6.36
N PRO A 27 10.67 -1.41 5.08
CA PRO A 27 9.99 -0.18 4.71
C PRO A 27 8.52 -0.22 5.17
N MET A 28 7.90 0.95 5.19
CA MET A 28 6.47 1.13 5.42
C MET A 28 5.99 2.36 4.68
N ILE A 29 4.94 2.24 3.90
CA ILE A 29 4.36 3.38 3.18
C ILE A 29 3.38 4.08 4.12
N LYS A 30 3.53 5.39 4.25
CA LYS A 30 2.69 6.25 5.07
C LYS A 30 2.14 7.40 4.27
N ASP A 31 0.91 7.78 4.60
CA ASP A 31 0.38 9.08 4.28
C ASP A 31 1.27 10.18 4.90
N ALA A 32 1.62 11.20 4.13
CA ALA A 32 2.52 12.26 4.57
C ALA A 32 1.95 13.10 5.73
N ARG A 33 0.64 13.05 5.97
CA ARG A 33 -0.04 13.70 7.09
C ARG A 33 0.09 12.92 8.39
N TRP A 34 0.69 11.72 8.37
CA TRP A 34 0.97 10.93 9.56
C TRP A 34 1.82 11.75 10.56
N PRO A 35 1.34 12.02 11.79
CA PRO A 35 2.04 12.89 12.73
C PRO A 35 3.46 12.44 13.09
N GLY A 36 3.75 11.14 12.99
CA GLY A 36 5.07 10.59 13.28
C GLY A 36 6.13 10.90 12.23
N LEU A 37 5.75 11.41 11.05
CA LEU A 37 6.68 11.66 9.96
C LEU A 37 7.77 12.67 10.34
N ALA A 38 7.44 13.67 11.15
CA ALA A 38 8.40 14.68 11.63
C ALA A 38 9.51 14.13 12.53
N HIS A 39 9.33 12.90 13.06
CA HIS A 39 10.26 12.27 13.99
C HIS A 39 10.99 11.06 13.37
N ALA A 40 10.43 10.49 12.31
CA ALA A 40 11.01 9.34 11.62
C ALA A 40 12.03 9.78 10.56
N ALA A 41 13.03 8.93 10.33
CA ALA A 41 13.73 8.93 9.06
C ALA A 41 12.76 8.45 7.97
N PHE A 42 12.73 9.16 6.85
CA PHE A 42 11.84 8.83 5.75
C PHE A 42 12.48 9.15 4.40
N ILE A 43 11.95 8.50 3.37
CA ILE A 43 12.24 8.75 1.97
C ILE A 43 10.95 9.26 1.32
N PRO A 44 10.96 10.43 0.65
CA PRO A 44 9.82 10.88 -0.14
C PRO A 44 9.46 9.84 -1.20
N PHE A 45 8.18 9.48 -1.34
CA PHE A 45 7.74 8.45 -2.30
C PHE A 45 6.82 8.99 -3.39
N VAL A 46 5.82 9.79 -3.02
CA VAL A 46 4.91 10.46 -3.98
C VAL A 46 4.77 11.93 -3.60
N GLN A 47 4.93 12.82 -4.58
CA GLN A 47 4.86 14.27 -4.37
C GLN A 47 4.08 14.94 -5.51
N THR A 48 3.03 15.68 -5.15
CA THR A 48 2.21 16.48 -6.07
C THR A 48 2.64 17.94 -5.98
N GLY A 49 3.38 18.44 -6.98
CA GLY A 49 3.95 19.79 -6.92
C GLY A 49 4.92 19.91 -5.74
N ASP A 50 4.61 20.79 -4.79
CA ASP A 50 5.41 20.99 -3.57
C ASP A 50 4.88 20.20 -2.35
N THR A 51 3.82 19.40 -2.54
CA THR A 51 3.16 18.66 -1.45
C THR A 51 3.58 17.20 -1.48
N LEU A 52 4.22 16.75 -0.40
CA LEU A 52 4.48 15.33 -0.17
C LEU A 52 3.16 14.63 0.15
N GLU A 53 2.84 13.57 -0.59
CA GLU A 53 1.61 12.79 -0.43
C GLU A 53 1.88 11.50 0.33
N LEU A 54 2.95 10.79 -0.06
CA LEU A 54 3.36 9.53 0.54
C LEU A 54 4.85 9.53 0.84
N ALA A 55 5.21 8.90 1.95
CA ALA A 55 6.58 8.68 2.38
C ALA A 55 6.81 7.21 2.71
N ILE A 56 8.05 6.74 2.51
CA ILE A 56 8.52 5.46 3.03
C ILE A 56 9.23 5.73 4.35
N VAL A 57 8.73 5.12 5.42
CA VAL A 57 9.32 5.16 6.76
C VAL A 57 9.82 3.77 7.14
N PHE A 58 10.57 3.68 8.24
CA PHE A 58 11.34 2.48 8.55
C PHE A 58 11.12 2.04 10.00
N PRO A 59 10.08 1.24 10.26
CA PRO A 59 9.86 0.66 11.58
C PRO A 59 10.63 -0.63 11.80
N GLN A 60 10.86 -0.92 13.08
CA GLN A 60 11.29 -2.21 13.59
C GLN A 60 10.24 -2.72 14.58
N ASP A 61 9.93 -4.00 14.48
CA ASP A 61 8.96 -4.65 15.37
C ASP A 61 9.53 -4.75 16.79
N ALA A 62 8.80 -4.19 17.75
CA ALA A 62 9.10 -4.22 19.19
C ALA A 62 8.13 -5.14 19.97
N GLY A 63 7.37 -5.98 19.28
CA GLY A 63 6.33 -6.84 19.83
C GLY A 63 4.96 -6.18 19.79
N ASP A 64 4.65 -5.33 20.78
CA ASP A 64 3.33 -4.67 20.89
C ASP A 64 3.23 -3.34 20.14
N LYS A 65 4.36 -2.83 19.63
CA LYS A 65 4.47 -1.56 18.94
C LYS A 65 5.59 -1.61 17.90
N PHE A 66 5.60 -0.60 17.03
CA PHE A 66 6.74 -0.32 16.17
C PHE A 66 7.63 0.75 16.80
N GLU A 67 8.96 0.55 16.73
CA GLU A 67 9.94 1.61 16.95
C GLU A 67 10.52 2.05 15.61
N TYR A 68 10.37 3.33 15.28
CA TYR A 68 10.80 3.86 13.99
C TYR A 68 12.27 4.27 14.04
N ILE A 69 12.99 4.05 12.95
CA ILE A 69 14.30 4.65 12.72
C ILE A 69 14.13 6.16 12.63
N THR A 70 14.94 6.91 13.36
CA THR A 70 14.97 8.38 13.38
C THR A 70 16.24 8.92 12.73
N GLN A 71 16.28 10.21 12.40
CA GLN A 71 17.49 10.86 11.89
C GLN A 71 18.66 10.81 12.90
N GLN A 72 18.35 10.77 14.19
CA GLN A 72 19.35 10.64 15.25
C GLN A 72 19.92 9.21 15.32
N ASP A 73 19.10 8.19 15.13
CA ASP A 73 19.58 6.79 15.09
C ASP A 73 20.59 6.58 13.96
N LEU A 74 20.38 7.25 12.82
CA LEU A 74 21.28 7.18 11.66
C LEU A 74 22.65 7.84 11.88
N GLN A 75 22.88 8.51 13.02
CA GLN A 75 24.22 8.97 13.42
C GLN A 75 25.08 7.81 13.99
N ASN A 76 24.46 6.68 14.32
CA ASN A 76 25.16 5.46 14.70
C ASN A 76 25.41 4.59 13.46
N GLU A 77 26.68 4.36 13.14
CA GLU A 77 27.07 3.59 11.95
C GLU A 77 26.53 2.15 11.95
N ALA A 78 26.40 1.49 13.10
CA ALA A 78 25.84 0.14 13.15
C ALA A 78 24.35 0.13 12.74
N ILE A 79 23.57 1.11 13.23
CA ILE A 79 22.16 1.24 12.85
C ILE A 79 22.04 1.64 11.38
N LYS A 80 22.89 2.55 10.90
CA LYS A 80 22.90 2.97 9.50
C LYS A 80 23.21 1.82 8.53
N VAL A 81 24.15 0.94 8.89
CA VAL A 81 24.46 -0.29 8.12
C VAL A 81 23.26 -1.22 8.10
N ASN A 82 22.58 -1.45 9.23
CA ASN A 82 21.36 -2.25 9.28
C ASN A 82 20.24 -1.61 8.43
N PHE A 83 20.02 -0.30 8.59
CA PHE A 83 19.06 0.48 7.80
C PHE A 83 19.30 0.33 6.30
N SER A 84 20.54 0.37 5.82
CA SER A 84 20.86 0.25 4.40
C SER A 84 20.45 -1.07 3.75
N GLN A 85 20.12 -2.10 4.54
CA GLN A 85 19.69 -3.41 4.08
C GLN A 85 18.17 -3.51 3.84
N TRP A 86 17.40 -2.45 4.12
CA TRP A 86 15.93 -2.50 4.05
C TRP A 86 15.39 -3.02 2.70
N GLN A 87 16.05 -2.69 1.59
CA GLN A 87 15.66 -3.14 0.25
C GLN A 87 15.87 -4.65 0.09
N GLN A 88 17.01 -5.16 0.58
CA GLN A 88 17.27 -6.60 0.58
C GLN A 88 16.27 -7.34 1.48
N ASN A 89 15.89 -6.73 2.61
CA ASN A 89 14.93 -7.30 3.54
C ASN A 89 13.54 -7.43 2.91
N ILE A 90 13.03 -6.39 2.25
CA ILE A 90 11.72 -6.45 1.59
C ILE A 90 11.73 -7.38 0.36
N ASP A 91 12.86 -7.46 -0.35
CA ASP A 91 13.02 -8.37 -1.49
C ASP A 91 13.02 -9.84 -1.08
N ALA A 92 13.60 -10.14 0.09
CA ALA A 92 13.63 -11.48 0.68
C ALA A 92 12.38 -11.83 1.49
N TYR A 93 11.48 -10.87 1.72
CA TYR A 93 10.30 -11.08 2.55
C TYR A 93 9.35 -12.08 1.89
N PRO A 94 8.92 -13.14 2.60
CA PRO A 94 8.03 -14.13 2.02
C PRO A 94 6.70 -13.51 1.64
N PHE A 95 6.11 -14.01 0.57
CA PHE A 95 4.79 -13.58 0.15
C PHE A 95 3.94 -14.76 -0.29
N ALA A 96 2.68 -14.72 0.11
CA ALA A 96 1.63 -15.53 -0.46
C ALA A 96 0.80 -14.70 -1.45
N ILE A 97 0.30 -15.38 -2.48
CA ILE A 97 -0.62 -14.82 -3.47
C ILE A 97 -1.88 -15.65 -3.41
N ASP A 98 -3.02 -14.98 -3.23
CA ASP A 98 -4.34 -15.59 -3.31
C ASP A 98 -5.08 -15.09 -4.55
N TRP A 99 -5.91 -15.98 -5.10
CA TRP A 99 -6.77 -15.71 -6.25
C TRP A 99 -8.21 -15.88 -5.79
N PRO A 100 -8.88 -14.78 -5.38
CA PRO A 100 -10.26 -14.85 -4.98
C PRO A 100 -11.09 -15.41 -6.15
N GLU A 101 -11.87 -16.45 -5.91
CA GLU A 101 -12.73 -17.08 -6.92
C GLU A 101 -13.57 -16.07 -7.75
N PRO A 102 -14.14 -15.00 -7.16
CA PRO A 102 -14.86 -13.97 -7.92
C PRO A 102 -14.00 -13.25 -8.98
N LEU A 103 -12.67 -13.26 -8.81
CA LEU A 103 -11.70 -12.50 -9.62
C LEU A 103 -11.03 -13.32 -10.72
N ARG A 104 -11.46 -14.57 -10.94
CA ARG A 104 -11.13 -15.43 -12.09
C ARG A 104 -9.64 -15.52 -12.45
N ARG A 105 -8.75 -15.42 -11.46
CA ARG A 105 -7.29 -15.40 -11.64
C ARG A 105 -6.76 -14.26 -12.52
N ARG A 106 -7.45 -13.12 -12.56
CA ARG A 106 -7.05 -11.90 -13.30
C ARG A 106 -6.60 -10.80 -12.35
N ILE A 107 -7.09 -10.85 -11.12
CA ILE A 107 -6.67 -9.99 -10.03
C ILE A 107 -6.22 -10.91 -8.91
N PHE A 108 -4.99 -10.70 -8.41
CA PHE A 108 -4.57 -11.35 -7.19
C PHE A 108 -4.56 -10.38 -6.03
N VAL A 109 -4.76 -10.93 -4.85
CA VAL A 109 -4.63 -10.22 -3.57
C VAL A 109 -3.53 -10.88 -2.77
N THR A 110 -2.82 -10.10 -1.97
CA THR A 110 -2.03 -10.70 -0.89
C THR A 110 -2.96 -10.92 0.31
N PRO A 111 -2.81 -12.01 1.06
CA PRO A 111 -3.46 -12.15 2.36
C PRO A 111 -3.17 -10.93 3.26
N GLU A 112 -4.04 -10.67 4.23
CA GLU A 112 -3.89 -9.59 5.22
C GLU A 112 -2.70 -9.85 6.16
N GLU A 113 -1.50 -9.63 5.63
CA GLU A 113 -0.23 -9.85 6.31
C GLU A 113 0.50 -8.51 6.50
N ASP A 114 1.39 -8.48 7.48
CA ASP A 114 2.34 -7.38 7.58
C ASP A 114 3.16 -7.23 6.29
N HIS A 115 3.46 -5.98 5.95
CA HIS A 115 4.19 -5.58 4.75
C HIS A 115 3.51 -5.89 3.41
N ALA A 116 2.20 -6.17 3.39
CA ALA A 116 1.46 -6.40 2.15
C ALA A 116 1.58 -5.22 1.17
N ALA A 117 1.23 -4.00 1.60
CA ALA A 117 1.32 -2.81 0.75
C ALA A 117 2.77 -2.51 0.33
N GLU A 118 3.74 -2.82 1.19
CA GLU A 118 5.15 -2.55 0.97
C GLU A 118 5.81 -3.49 -0.04
N LYS A 119 5.16 -4.60 -0.41
CA LYS A 119 5.64 -5.49 -1.49
C LYS A 119 5.76 -4.78 -2.83
N ILE A 120 5.08 -3.64 -3.03
CA ILE A 120 5.27 -2.78 -4.21
C ILE A 120 6.70 -2.21 -4.30
N LEU A 121 7.42 -2.21 -3.18
CA LEU A 121 8.79 -1.74 -3.12
C LEU A 121 9.80 -2.83 -3.46
N SER A 122 9.36 -4.07 -3.68
CA SER A 122 10.22 -5.23 -3.96
C SER A 122 10.25 -5.56 -5.47
N PRO A 123 11.38 -5.36 -6.16
CA PRO A 123 11.51 -5.78 -7.57
C PRO A 123 11.29 -7.28 -7.75
N ALA A 124 11.71 -8.11 -6.78
CA ALA A 124 11.49 -9.55 -6.82
C ALA A 124 10.00 -9.90 -6.83
N PHE A 125 9.21 -9.20 -6.02
CA PHE A 125 7.76 -9.37 -5.98
C PHE A 125 7.09 -8.87 -7.26
N LEU A 126 7.45 -7.67 -7.73
CA LEU A 126 6.90 -7.08 -8.96
C LEU A 126 7.19 -7.96 -10.19
N ALA A 127 8.40 -8.53 -10.28
CA ALA A 127 8.75 -9.45 -11.36
C ALA A 127 7.89 -10.73 -11.35
N GLU A 128 7.65 -11.32 -10.18
CA GLU A 128 6.78 -12.49 -10.08
C GLU A 128 5.31 -12.13 -10.37
N ALA A 129 4.83 -10.97 -9.93
CA ALA A 129 3.50 -10.46 -10.24
C ALA A 129 3.30 -10.29 -11.76
N CYS A 130 4.24 -9.64 -12.45
CA CYS A 130 4.26 -9.52 -13.91
C CYS A 130 4.21 -10.88 -14.61
N LYS A 131 5.00 -11.85 -14.14
CA LYS A 131 5.03 -13.22 -14.67
C LYS A 131 3.71 -13.96 -14.50
N LEU A 132 3.10 -13.88 -13.31
CA LEU A 132 1.84 -14.55 -13.01
C LEU A 132 0.66 -13.97 -13.80
N LEU A 133 0.60 -12.65 -13.91
CA LEU A 133 -0.42 -11.92 -14.68
C LEU A 133 -0.11 -11.87 -16.18
N LYS A 134 1.06 -12.37 -16.61
CA LYS A 134 1.53 -12.37 -18.00
C LYS A 134 1.47 -10.97 -18.63
N THR A 135 2.01 -9.99 -17.89
CA THR A 135 2.00 -8.58 -18.24
C THR A 135 3.38 -7.98 -18.00
N ASP A 136 3.73 -6.93 -18.74
CA ASP A 136 4.92 -6.11 -18.49
C ASP A 136 4.59 -4.85 -17.66
N LYS A 137 3.31 -4.52 -17.53
CA LYS A 137 2.81 -3.40 -16.74
C LYS A 137 1.68 -3.81 -15.80
N LEU A 138 1.81 -3.42 -14.53
CA LEU A 138 0.88 -3.73 -13.44
C LEU A 138 0.06 -2.50 -13.06
N LEU A 139 -1.19 -2.73 -12.69
CA LEU A 139 -1.99 -1.83 -11.86
C LEU A 139 -2.03 -2.37 -10.45
N ILE A 140 -1.78 -1.50 -9.48
CA ILE A 140 -1.56 -1.88 -8.09
C ILE A 140 -2.40 -0.99 -7.18
N SER A 141 -3.18 -1.63 -6.33
CA SER A 141 -4.01 -1.01 -5.30
C SER A 141 -3.42 -1.35 -3.93
N ALA A 142 -3.06 -0.32 -3.16
CA ALA A 142 -2.59 -0.45 -1.78
C ALA A 142 -3.28 0.58 -0.86
N PRO A 143 -4.62 0.49 -0.68
CA PRO A 143 -5.38 1.51 0.02
C PRO A 143 -5.13 1.51 1.53
N ARG A 144 -4.70 0.37 2.07
CA ARG A 144 -4.42 0.15 3.49
C ARG A 144 -3.18 -0.71 3.65
N ARG A 145 -2.51 -0.59 4.80
CA ARG A 145 -1.21 -1.22 5.07
C ARG A 145 -1.16 -2.74 4.82
N ARG A 146 -2.20 -3.47 5.21
CA ARG A 146 -2.25 -4.94 5.06
C ARG A 146 -2.99 -5.39 3.79
N PHE A 147 -3.28 -4.46 2.88
CA PHE A 147 -4.05 -4.73 1.68
C PHE A 147 -3.21 -4.42 0.44
N LEU A 148 -3.10 -5.42 -0.44
CA LEU A 148 -2.50 -5.27 -1.75
C LEU A 148 -3.30 -6.07 -2.76
N MET A 149 -3.63 -5.41 -3.86
CA MET A 149 -4.32 -6.02 -4.99
C MET A 149 -3.63 -5.60 -6.28
N MET A 150 -3.40 -6.54 -7.18
CA MET A 150 -2.72 -6.30 -8.44
C MET A 150 -3.43 -6.93 -9.63
N THR A 151 -3.37 -6.26 -10.77
CA THR A 151 -3.89 -6.73 -12.04
C THR A 151 -3.02 -6.25 -13.20
N SER A 152 -3.24 -6.77 -14.41
CA SER A 152 -2.59 -6.23 -15.61
C SER A 152 -3.16 -4.84 -15.93
N TYR A 153 -2.27 -3.91 -16.30
CA TYR A 153 -2.66 -2.60 -16.82
C TYR A 153 -3.51 -2.70 -18.10
N TYR A 154 -3.36 -3.80 -18.85
CA TYR A 154 -4.05 -4.05 -20.11
C TYR A 154 -5.30 -4.91 -19.95
N GLU A 155 -5.83 -5.05 -18.73
CA GLU A 155 -7.07 -5.79 -18.52
C GLU A 155 -8.26 -5.15 -19.24
N GLU A 156 -9.25 -6.00 -19.52
CA GLU A 156 -10.52 -5.57 -20.11
C GLU A 156 -11.32 -4.73 -19.10
N PHE A 157 -12.18 -3.85 -19.63
CA PHE A 157 -12.98 -2.90 -18.85
C PHE A 157 -13.66 -3.52 -17.61
N LYS A 158 -14.30 -4.70 -17.75
CA LYS A 158 -15.01 -5.35 -16.63
C LYS A 158 -14.08 -5.78 -15.49
N ASN A 159 -12.87 -6.22 -15.80
CA ASN A 159 -11.89 -6.60 -14.78
C ASN A 159 -11.33 -5.36 -14.08
N LEU A 160 -11.13 -4.28 -14.83
CA LEU A 160 -10.71 -3.00 -14.27
C LEU A 160 -11.80 -2.36 -13.41
N GLU A 161 -13.05 -2.36 -13.88
CA GLU A 161 -14.24 -1.93 -13.12
C GLU A 161 -14.29 -2.65 -11.76
N LEU A 162 -14.10 -3.98 -11.77
CA LEU A 162 -14.08 -4.77 -10.54
C LEU A 162 -12.88 -4.43 -9.64
N PHE A 163 -11.69 -4.28 -10.21
CA PHE A 163 -10.48 -3.86 -9.50
C PHE A 163 -10.69 -2.51 -8.78
N PHE A 164 -11.17 -1.49 -9.48
CA PHE A 164 -11.39 -0.18 -8.86
C PHE A 164 -12.53 -0.20 -7.84
N TYR A 165 -13.58 -0.99 -8.07
CA TYR A 165 -14.65 -1.18 -7.10
C TYR A 165 -14.10 -1.70 -5.75
N TYR A 166 -13.28 -2.75 -5.78
CA TYR A 166 -12.65 -3.28 -4.56
C TYR A 166 -11.70 -2.28 -3.92
N HIS A 167 -10.87 -1.59 -4.70
CA HIS A 167 -10.00 -0.52 -4.18
C HIS A 167 -10.80 0.52 -3.38
N PHE A 168 -11.90 1.04 -3.93
CA PHE A 168 -12.70 2.06 -3.25
C PHE A 168 -13.42 1.54 -2.02
N ASN A 169 -13.90 0.30 -2.03
CA ASN A 169 -14.50 -0.31 -0.86
C ASN A 169 -13.48 -0.42 0.27
N ASP A 170 -12.30 -0.97 -0.03
CA ASP A 170 -11.24 -1.15 0.96
C ASP A 170 -10.75 0.21 1.48
N PHE A 171 -10.57 1.20 0.60
CA PHE A 171 -10.18 2.55 1.01
C PHE A 171 -11.21 3.18 1.98
N LYS A 172 -12.51 2.97 1.75
CA LYS A 172 -13.58 3.52 2.59
C LYS A 172 -13.89 2.70 3.84
N ASP A 173 -13.44 1.45 3.93
CA ASP A 173 -13.78 0.53 5.02
C ASP A 173 -13.11 0.89 6.36
N ASP A 174 -13.82 1.58 7.24
CA ASP A 174 -13.33 1.92 8.58
C ASP A 174 -13.33 0.76 9.59
N THR A 175 -13.81 -0.43 9.20
CA THR A 175 -14.00 -1.55 10.12
C THR A 175 -12.78 -2.48 10.26
N SER A 176 -11.88 -2.51 9.26
CA SER A 176 -10.70 -3.40 9.24
C SER A 176 -9.65 -3.13 10.34
N GLY A 177 -9.68 -1.96 10.97
CA GLY A 177 -8.64 -1.51 11.90
C GLY A 177 -7.25 -1.32 11.25
N CYS A 178 -7.15 -1.49 9.93
CA CYS A 178 -5.92 -1.29 9.18
C CYS A 178 -5.74 0.19 8.83
N GLU A 179 -4.52 0.68 9.01
CA GLU A 179 -4.17 2.07 8.68
C GLU A 179 -4.39 2.35 7.19
N ILE A 180 -5.04 3.49 6.90
CA ILE A 180 -5.25 4.01 5.55
C ILE A 180 -3.93 4.56 5.02
N ILE A 181 -3.60 4.22 3.77
CA ILE A 181 -2.42 4.73 3.07
C ILE A 181 -2.83 5.78 2.04
N THR A 182 -3.62 5.41 1.03
CA THR A 182 -3.90 6.29 -0.11
C THR A 182 -5.12 5.84 -0.92
N ASP A 183 -5.79 6.77 -1.62
CA ASP A 183 -6.77 6.45 -2.66
C ASP A 183 -6.15 6.46 -4.08
N MET A 184 -4.82 6.56 -4.17
CA MET A 184 -4.10 6.45 -5.43
C MET A 184 -3.93 4.98 -5.84
N ILE A 185 -3.80 4.80 -7.15
CA ILE A 185 -3.35 3.55 -7.75
C ILE A 185 -1.91 3.72 -8.23
N PHE A 186 -1.12 2.68 -8.08
CA PHE A 186 0.26 2.64 -8.56
C PHE A 186 0.32 1.89 -9.88
N VAL A 187 1.19 2.35 -10.77
CA VAL A 187 1.57 1.64 -11.98
C VAL A 187 3.04 1.23 -11.86
N ALA A 188 3.33 -0.03 -12.11
CA ALA A 188 4.68 -0.57 -12.03
C ALA A 188 5.03 -1.41 -13.27
N ASP A 189 6.33 -1.62 -13.47
CA ASP A 189 6.85 -2.71 -14.28
C ASP A 189 7.45 -3.80 -13.38
N ALA A 190 8.17 -4.76 -13.96
CA ALA A 190 8.83 -5.82 -13.22
C ALA A 190 9.95 -5.35 -12.28
N GLN A 191 10.44 -4.11 -12.41
CA GLN A 191 11.55 -3.60 -11.60
C GLN A 191 11.05 -2.69 -10.49
N GLN A 192 10.11 -1.79 -10.78
CA GLN A 192 9.72 -0.77 -9.84
C GLN A 192 8.37 -0.12 -10.18
N VAL A 193 7.78 0.51 -9.17
CA VAL A 193 6.68 1.47 -9.36
C VAL A 193 7.18 2.64 -10.20
N GLN A 194 6.45 3.01 -11.24
CA GLN A 194 6.82 4.08 -12.17
C GLN A 194 6.12 5.40 -11.79
N TYR A 195 4.85 5.32 -11.43
CA TYR A 195 4.03 6.47 -11.03
C TYR A 195 2.84 6.03 -10.19
N ALA A 196 2.30 6.97 -9.42
CA ALA A 196 0.99 6.88 -8.80
C ALA A 196 -0.01 7.73 -9.61
N ALA A 197 -1.30 7.44 -9.50
CA ALA A 197 -2.36 8.24 -10.08
C ALA A 197 -3.54 8.35 -9.10
N PRO A 198 -3.96 9.56 -8.72
CA PRO A 198 -5.17 9.75 -7.93
C PRO A 198 -6.39 9.39 -8.77
N LEU A 199 -7.29 8.61 -8.20
CA LEU A 199 -8.54 8.28 -8.86
C LEU A 199 -9.53 9.44 -8.70
N SER A 200 -9.66 10.25 -9.74
CA SER A 200 -10.59 11.39 -9.76
C SER A 200 -12.03 11.02 -10.12
N PHE A 201 -12.33 9.73 -10.18
CA PHE A 201 -13.68 9.22 -10.35
C PHE A 201 -14.11 8.54 -9.06
N ARG A 202 -15.41 8.51 -8.81
CA ARG A 202 -15.99 7.71 -7.73
C ARG A 202 -16.86 6.62 -8.31
N MET A 203 -16.81 5.46 -7.68
CA MET A 203 -17.69 4.34 -7.96
C MET A 203 -18.65 4.14 -6.80
N ASN A 204 -19.94 3.95 -7.13
CA ASN A 204 -20.96 3.56 -6.16
C ASN A 204 -21.74 2.38 -6.71
N LEU A 205 -21.94 1.36 -5.88
CA LEU A 205 -22.83 0.24 -6.16
C LEU A 205 -24.24 0.58 -5.66
N TYR A 206 -25.24 0.44 -6.51
CA TYR A 206 -26.63 0.68 -6.17
C TYR A 206 -27.52 -0.39 -6.79
N GLU A 207 -28.67 -0.66 -6.19
CA GLU A 207 -29.65 -1.58 -6.74
C GLU A 207 -30.56 -0.86 -7.74
N LYS A 208 -30.71 -1.43 -8.93
CA LYS A 208 -31.64 -0.97 -9.96
C LYS A 208 -32.36 -2.19 -10.53
N ASP A 209 -33.68 -2.18 -10.47
CA ASP A 209 -34.53 -3.26 -11.00
C ASP A 209 -34.16 -4.66 -10.47
N GLY A 210 -33.77 -4.75 -9.19
CA GLY A 210 -33.34 -6.00 -8.54
C GLY A 210 -31.92 -6.47 -8.91
N GLN A 211 -31.14 -5.63 -9.60
CA GLN A 211 -29.76 -5.92 -9.98
C GLN A 211 -28.80 -4.87 -9.42
N MET A 212 -27.68 -5.34 -8.85
CA MET A 212 -26.62 -4.46 -8.39
C MET A 212 -25.89 -3.87 -9.61
N THR A 213 -25.89 -2.54 -9.70
CA THR A 213 -25.31 -1.76 -10.80
C THR A 213 -24.25 -0.81 -10.26
N LEU A 214 -23.11 -0.73 -10.95
CA LEU A 214 -22.09 0.27 -10.66
C LEU A 214 -22.43 1.58 -11.37
N SER A 215 -22.36 2.69 -10.64
CA SER A 215 -22.42 4.05 -11.18
C SER A 215 -21.07 4.72 -11.03
N TYR A 216 -20.80 5.60 -11.98
CA TYR A 216 -19.58 6.38 -12.05
C TYR A 216 -19.92 7.85 -12.01
N SER A 217 -19.19 8.60 -11.18
CA SER A 217 -19.12 10.05 -11.31
C SER A 217 -17.68 10.44 -11.63
N SER A 218 -17.51 11.10 -12.77
CA SER A 218 -16.27 11.73 -13.20
C SER A 218 -16.57 13.20 -13.50
N MET A 219 -15.62 14.09 -13.23
CA MET A 219 -15.70 15.50 -13.62
C MET A 219 -15.24 15.74 -15.07
N GLU A 220 -14.88 14.66 -15.77
CA GLU A 220 -14.23 14.68 -17.08
C GLU A 220 -14.96 13.74 -18.05
N ASP A 221 -15.09 14.16 -19.32
CA ASP A 221 -15.65 13.39 -20.44
C ASP A 221 -14.68 12.26 -20.86
N LEU A 222 -14.64 11.19 -20.07
CA LEU A 222 -13.67 10.10 -20.20
C LEU A 222 -14.31 8.78 -20.64
N PHE A 223 -15.48 8.87 -21.25
CA PHE A 223 -16.19 7.74 -21.79
C PHE A 223 -15.71 7.48 -23.23
N ASP A 224 -15.49 6.21 -23.56
CA ASP A 224 -15.21 5.77 -24.92
C ASP A 224 -16.50 5.80 -25.78
N GLU A 225 -16.36 5.41 -27.05
CA GLU A 225 -17.48 5.33 -28.00
C GLU A 225 -18.60 4.35 -27.57
N ASN A 226 -18.31 3.43 -26.64
CA ASN A 226 -19.26 2.48 -26.08
C ASN A 226 -19.91 2.99 -24.77
N GLY A 227 -19.54 4.19 -24.31
CA GLY A 227 -19.99 4.75 -23.04
C GLY A 227 -19.30 4.14 -21.83
N TYR A 228 -18.13 3.50 -22.00
CA TYR A 228 -17.32 2.96 -20.91
C TYR A 228 -16.23 3.93 -20.48
N ILE A 229 -15.95 3.99 -19.19
CA ILE A 229 -14.83 4.79 -18.70
C ILE A 229 -13.51 4.22 -19.20
N ASN A 230 -12.67 5.08 -19.77
CA ASN A 230 -11.30 4.75 -20.10
C ASN A 230 -10.38 4.97 -18.89
N PHE A 231 -10.27 3.95 -18.04
CA PHE A 231 -9.45 4.01 -16.81
C PHE A 231 -7.97 4.30 -17.10
N GLN A 232 -7.43 3.73 -18.17
CA GLN A 232 -6.04 3.97 -18.57
C GLN A 232 -5.82 5.43 -18.94
N ALA A 233 -6.73 6.03 -19.73
CA ALA A 233 -6.63 7.45 -20.08
C ALA A 233 -6.67 8.37 -18.83
N ILE A 234 -7.53 8.05 -17.85
CA ILE A 234 -7.55 8.72 -16.54
C ILE A 234 -6.19 8.64 -15.85
N ILE A 235 -5.67 7.41 -15.75
CA ILE A 235 -4.41 7.13 -15.05
C ILE A 235 -3.25 7.87 -15.72
N GLU A 236 -3.16 7.84 -17.05
CA GLU A 236 -2.10 8.54 -17.79
C GLU A 236 -2.18 10.05 -17.68
N ALA A 237 -3.40 10.62 -17.67
CA ALA A 237 -3.61 12.06 -17.53
C ALA A 237 -3.19 12.59 -16.15
N LYS A 238 -3.18 11.72 -15.13
CA LYS A 238 -2.97 12.10 -13.72
C LYS A 238 -1.72 11.50 -13.10
N LYS A 239 -0.79 11.00 -13.93
CA LYS A 239 0.44 10.39 -13.46
C LYS A 239 1.25 11.35 -12.59
N ILE A 240 1.60 10.89 -11.42
CA ILE A 240 2.53 11.51 -10.48
C ILE A 240 3.74 10.58 -10.41
N PRO A 241 4.91 10.98 -10.94
CA PRO A 241 6.12 10.17 -10.86
C PRO A 241 6.42 9.81 -9.40
N VAL A 242 6.75 8.55 -9.13
CA VAL A 242 7.24 8.17 -7.82
C VAL A 242 8.72 8.51 -7.69
N MET A 243 9.13 8.86 -6.48
CA MET A 243 10.52 9.09 -6.15
C MET A 243 11.12 7.80 -5.60
N TRP A 244 12.03 7.20 -6.37
CA TRP A 244 12.80 6.06 -5.89
C TRP A 244 14.08 6.53 -5.18
N PRO A 245 14.38 5.99 -4.00
CA PRO A 245 15.71 6.15 -3.43
C PRO A 245 16.75 5.58 -4.38
N ARG A 246 17.71 6.44 -4.76
CA ARG A 246 18.90 6.06 -5.54
C ARG A 246 20.00 5.54 -4.64
#